data_AF-A0A8H6HYL7-F1
#
_entry.id   AF-A0A8H6HYL7-F1
#
_cell.length_a   1.000
_cell.length_b   1.000
_cell.length_c   1.000
_cell.angle_alpha   90.00
_cell.angle_beta   90.00
_cell.angle_gamma   90.00
#
_symmetry.space_group_name_H-M   'P 1'
#
loop_
_entity.id
_entity.type
_entity.pdbx_description
1 polymer ?
#
loop_
_entity_poly.entity_id
_entity_poly.type
_entity_poly.pdbx_seq_one_letter_code
_entity_poly.pdbx_strand_id
1 'polypeptide(L)'
;MSQQELTKANSSGNTSSESIPEISQLERDLYYFGVSSGGRGPKLVYRTSTDVFQGPTGPHNRTRTTQLLPVSGHSKLSNSDLWNTILKETVKILDKHEIKFTSIDPVRFAWDDYNEDGSETRVTSRFTIWIGVLPESTTTEAAFHASQGILELLKQHEIDDLDVAFRESVVRQL
;
A
#
# COMPACT_ATOMS: atom_id res chain seq x y z
N MET A 1 -61.51 10.79 8.35
CA MET A 1 -60.79 9.81 9.20
C MET A 1 -60.20 8.77 8.28
N SER A 2 -58.86 8.71 8.22
CA SER A 2 -57.94 7.60 7.85
C SER A 2 -58.25 6.74 6.61
N GLN A 3 -57.54 6.79 5.48
CA GLN A 3 -56.13 6.39 5.17
C GLN A 3 -55.74 5.01 5.71
N GLN A 4 -55.57 4.02 4.81
CA GLN A 4 -54.54 2.98 4.83
C GLN A 4 -54.61 2.14 3.53
N GLU A 5 -53.64 2.30 2.63
CA GLU A 5 -53.18 1.21 1.77
C GLU A 5 -51.67 1.34 1.54
N LEU A 6 -50.98 0.22 1.73
CA LEU A 6 -49.55 0.11 1.99
C LEU A 6 -48.71 0.24 0.71
N THR A 7 -47.85 1.25 0.64
CA THR A 7 -46.72 1.25 -0.29
C THR A 7 -45.52 0.57 0.36
N LYS A 8 -45.23 -0.66 -0.07
CA LYS A 8 -43.99 -1.35 0.27
C LYS A 8 -42.86 -0.74 -0.57
N ALA A 9 -42.14 0.21 0.00
CA ALA A 9 -40.90 0.71 -0.58
C ALA A 9 -39.85 -0.42 -0.53
N ASN A 10 -39.52 -1.00 -1.69
CA ASN A 10 -38.32 -1.78 -1.84
C ASN A 10 -37.13 -0.82 -1.70
N SER A 11 -36.53 -0.84 -0.51
CA SER A 11 -35.20 -0.28 -0.26
C SER A 11 -34.20 -1.10 -1.08
N SER A 12 -33.86 -0.62 -2.28
CA SER A 12 -32.61 -1.01 -2.93
C SER A 12 -31.49 -0.42 -2.09
N GLY A 13 -30.94 -1.24 -1.20
CA GLY A 13 -29.69 -0.95 -0.52
C GLY A 13 -28.66 -0.59 -1.58
N ASN A 14 -28.27 0.69 -1.60
CA ASN A 14 -27.17 1.17 -2.39
C ASN A 14 -25.89 0.62 -1.75
N THR A 15 -25.53 -0.61 -2.08
CA THR A 15 -24.19 -1.15 -1.82
C THR A 15 -23.25 -0.34 -2.70
N SER A 16 -22.63 0.69 -2.11
CA SER A 16 -21.50 1.38 -2.75
C SER A 16 -20.44 0.33 -3.02
N SER A 17 -20.35 -0.13 -4.27
CA SER A 17 -19.19 -0.89 -4.73
C SER A 17 -17.98 0.01 -4.50
N GLU A 18 -17.16 -0.29 -3.49
CA GLU A 18 -15.88 0.38 -3.34
C GLU A 18 -15.11 0.14 -4.64
N SER A 19 -14.98 1.20 -5.44
CA SER A 19 -14.24 1.13 -6.70
C SER A 19 -12.78 0.90 -6.34
N ILE A 20 -12.23 -0.22 -6.79
CA ILE A 20 -10.80 -0.54 -6.61
C ILE A 20 -9.98 0.59 -7.23
N PRO A 21 -9.05 1.23 -6.49
CA PRO A 21 -8.20 2.27 -7.04
C PRO A 21 -7.38 1.74 -8.23
N GLU A 22 -7.53 2.38 -9.39
CA GLU A 22 -6.75 2.04 -10.58
C GLU A 22 -5.33 2.61 -10.45
N ILE A 23 -4.32 1.73 -10.58
CA ILE A 23 -2.90 2.13 -10.60
C ILE A 23 -2.48 2.25 -12.06
N SER A 24 -2.13 3.47 -12.49
CA SER A 24 -1.66 3.70 -13.85
C SER A 24 -0.36 2.92 -14.14
N GLN A 25 -0.14 2.55 -15.41
CA GLN A 25 1.10 1.86 -15.80
C GLN A 25 2.36 2.67 -15.45
N LEU A 26 2.28 4.00 -15.57
CA LEU A 26 3.39 4.89 -15.22
C LEU A 26 3.69 4.85 -13.72
N GLU A 27 2.66 4.90 -12.87
CA GLU A 27 2.81 4.77 -11.43
C GLU A 27 3.36 3.40 -11.05
N ARG A 28 2.83 2.33 -11.64
CA ARG A 28 3.31 0.96 -11.44
C ARG A 28 4.83 0.85 -11.61
N ASP A 29 5.37 1.49 -12.65
CA ASP A 29 6.78 1.37 -12.99
C ASP A 29 7.69 2.37 -12.24
N LEU A 30 7.15 3.51 -11.77
CA LEU A 30 7.96 4.62 -11.23
C LEU A 30 7.71 4.95 -9.76
N TYR A 31 6.71 4.39 -9.08
CA TYR A 31 6.38 4.74 -7.69
C TYR A 31 7.58 4.58 -6.72
N TYR A 32 8.36 3.51 -6.93
CA TYR A 32 9.58 3.19 -6.17
C TYR A 32 10.87 3.49 -6.93
N PHE A 33 10.85 4.37 -7.93
CA PHE A 33 12.04 4.80 -8.64
C PHE A 33 13.12 5.27 -7.65
N GLY A 34 14.37 4.86 -7.85
CA GLY A 34 15.50 5.20 -6.96
C GLY A 34 15.77 4.22 -5.81
N VAL A 35 14.86 3.29 -5.49
CA VAL A 35 15.08 2.36 -4.37
C VAL A 35 16.19 1.35 -4.65
N SER A 36 16.38 0.93 -5.92
CA SER A 36 17.49 0.05 -6.31
C SER A 36 18.64 0.84 -6.93
N SER A 37 19.87 0.33 -6.81
CA SER A 37 21.11 0.96 -7.30
C SER A 37 21.13 1.28 -8.81
N GLY A 38 20.26 0.67 -9.61
CA GLY A 38 20.10 0.96 -11.05
C GLY A 38 19.00 1.98 -11.39
N GLY A 39 18.46 2.70 -10.40
CA GLY A 39 17.36 3.66 -10.58
C GLY A 39 15.99 3.02 -10.78
N ARG A 40 15.91 1.75 -11.22
CA ARG A 40 14.65 1.01 -11.32
C ARG A 40 14.20 0.50 -9.95
N GLY A 41 13.00 0.91 -9.53
CA GLY A 41 12.33 0.32 -8.37
C GLY A 41 11.65 -1.00 -8.70
N PRO A 42 11.20 -1.76 -7.69
CA PRO A 42 10.24 -2.84 -7.91
C PRO A 42 8.90 -2.26 -8.40
N LYS A 43 8.17 -3.01 -9.23
CA LYS A 43 6.87 -2.56 -9.73
C LYS A 43 5.83 -2.56 -8.61
N LEU A 44 5.02 -1.51 -8.54
CA LEU A 44 3.90 -1.39 -7.61
C LEU A 44 2.70 -2.22 -8.10
N VAL A 45 2.17 -3.09 -7.26
CA VAL A 45 0.94 -3.86 -7.54
C VAL A 45 -0.29 -3.14 -6.98
N TYR A 46 -0.18 -2.65 -5.74
CA TYR A 46 -1.23 -1.93 -5.03
C TYR A 46 -0.66 -1.20 -3.80
N ARG A 47 -1.30 -0.13 -3.34
CA ARG A 47 -0.96 0.60 -2.08
C ARG A 47 -2.19 1.24 -1.45
N THR A 48 -2.15 1.39 -0.12
CA THR A 48 -3.17 2.12 0.66
C THR A 48 -2.80 3.57 0.96
N SER A 49 -1.54 3.95 0.72
CA SER A 49 -1.02 5.29 0.99
C SER A 49 -1.87 6.35 0.29
N THR A 50 -2.12 7.46 0.97
CA THR A 50 -2.82 8.63 0.43
C THR A 50 -1.90 9.55 -0.37
N ASP A 51 -0.60 9.21 -0.47
CA ASP A 51 0.36 9.88 -1.35
C ASP A 51 -0.18 9.98 -2.79
N VAL A 52 -0.01 11.14 -3.41
CA VAL A 52 -0.39 11.35 -4.81
C VAL A 52 0.83 11.09 -5.68
N PHE A 53 0.76 10.07 -6.53
CA PHE A 53 1.85 9.82 -7.46
C PHE A 53 2.00 10.98 -8.44
N GLN A 54 3.15 11.64 -8.37
CA GLN A 54 3.54 12.64 -9.34
C GLN A 54 4.41 11.97 -10.40
N GLY A 55 3.91 11.95 -11.63
CA GLY A 55 4.71 11.55 -12.78
C GLY A 55 5.93 12.47 -12.95
N PRO A 56 6.87 12.12 -13.83
CA PRO A 56 8.06 12.95 -14.02
C PRO A 56 7.69 14.39 -14.45
N THR A 57 8.27 15.40 -13.80
CA THR A 57 7.92 16.82 -13.98
C THR A 57 9.10 17.67 -14.47
N GLY A 58 8.76 18.88 -14.97
CA GLY A 58 9.72 19.91 -15.37
C GLY A 58 10.39 19.67 -16.74
N PRO A 59 11.23 20.62 -17.19
CA PRO A 59 11.88 20.58 -18.51
C PRO A 59 12.84 19.39 -18.69
N HIS A 60 13.22 18.72 -17.60
CA HIS A 60 14.08 17.53 -17.60
C HIS A 60 13.34 16.24 -17.26
N ASN A 61 12.01 16.29 -17.11
CA ASN A 61 11.19 15.11 -16.82
C ASN A 61 11.75 14.29 -15.64
N ARG A 62 12.08 14.97 -14.53
CA ARG A 62 12.75 14.33 -13.39
C ARG A 62 11.73 13.47 -12.64
N THR A 63 12.05 12.19 -12.47
CA THR A 63 11.25 11.29 -11.65
C THR A 63 11.61 11.49 -10.18
N ARG A 64 10.59 11.51 -9.30
CA ARG A 64 10.76 11.47 -7.85
C ARG A 64 11.66 10.29 -7.47
N THR A 65 12.73 10.55 -6.72
CA THR A 65 13.65 9.51 -6.26
C THR A 65 13.26 9.11 -4.85
N THR A 66 12.73 7.90 -4.72
CA THR A 66 12.33 7.29 -3.45
C THR A 66 13.52 6.58 -2.81
N GLN A 67 13.75 6.85 -1.53
CA GLN A 67 14.72 6.18 -0.69
C GLN A 67 14.02 5.29 0.33
N LEU A 68 14.56 4.08 0.52
CA LEU A 68 14.17 3.20 1.62
C LEU A 68 14.88 3.65 2.90
N LEU A 69 14.10 3.90 3.95
CA LEU A 69 14.60 4.22 5.28
C LEU A 69 14.44 3.02 6.22
N PRO A 70 15.45 2.75 7.08
CA PRO A 70 15.32 1.72 8.10
C PRO A 70 14.21 2.09 9.09
N VAL A 71 13.46 1.08 9.53
CA VAL A 71 12.43 1.23 10.56
C VAL A 71 13.06 1.10 11.93
N SER A 72 13.28 2.24 12.58
CA SER A 72 13.60 2.30 14.01
C SER A 72 12.52 3.07 14.76
N GLY A 73 12.09 2.58 15.93
CA GLY A 73 11.35 3.39 16.90
C GLY A 73 9.83 3.42 16.75
N HIS A 74 9.20 2.51 15.99
CA HIS A 74 7.74 2.37 16.08
C HIS A 74 7.36 1.71 17.40
N SER A 75 6.70 2.44 18.31
CA SER A 75 6.43 2.00 19.69
C SER A 75 5.84 0.59 19.79
N LYS A 76 4.86 0.25 18.95
CA LYS A 76 4.21 -1.07 18.90
C LYS A 76 4.93 -2.12 18.05
N LEU A 77 5.31 -1.80 16.81
CA LEU A 77 5.99 -2.76 15.92
C LEU A 77 7.42 -3.13 16.37
N SER A 78 8.02 -2.34 17.27
CA SER A 78 9.32 -2.68 17.87
C SER A 78 9.21 -3.83 18.89
N ASN A 79 8.00 -4.20 19.32
CA ASN A 79 7.77 -5.38 20.15
C ASN A 79 7.80 -6.64 19.27
N SER A 80 8.79 -7.50 19.48
CA SER A 80 9.00 -8.72 18.69
C SER A 80 7.82 -9.68 18.74
N ASP A 81 7.12 -9.79 19.87
CA ASP A 81 6.03 -10.75 20.04
C ASP A 81 4.77 -10.28 19.31
N LEU A 82 4.47 -8.99 19.39
CA LEU A 82 3.36 -8.38 18.65
C LEU A 82 3.63 -8.43 17.14
N TRP A 83 4.85 -8.07 16.70
CA TRP A 83 5.22 -8.15 15.29
C TRP A 83 5.11 -9.58 14.75
N ASN A 84 5.61 -10.58 15.48
CA ASN A 84 5.48 -11.98 15.09
C ASN A 84 4.02 -12.44 15.00
N THR A 85 3.15 -11.91 15.85
CA THR A 85 1.70 -12.19 15.81
C THR A 85 1.07 -11.57 14.57
N ILE A 86 1.31 -10.28 14.33
CA ILE A 86 0.83 -9.57 13.13
C ILE A 86 1.31 -10.25 11.85
N LEU A 87 2.59 -10.66 11.81
CA LEU A 87 3.17 -11.35 10.66
C LEU A 87 2.45 -12.67 10.38
N LYS A 88 2.20 -13.50 11.41
CA LYS A 88 1.48 -14.77 11.27
C LYS A 88 0.05 -14.58 10.78
N GLU A 89 -0.69 -13.62 11.35
CA GLU A 89 -2.06 -13.34 10.91
C GLU A 89 -2.09 -12.73 9.49
N THR A 90 -1.11 -11.90 9.14
CA THR A 90 -0.91 -11.37 7.78
C THR A 90 -0.73 -12.51 6.78
N VAL A 91 0.10 -13.52 7.10
CA VAL A 91 0.27 -14.70 6.23
C VAL A 91 -1.06 -15.42 6.00
N LYS A 92 -1.89 -15.61 7.03
CA LYS A 92 -3.21 -16.23 6.86
C LYS A 92 -4.13 -15.41 5.96
N ILE A 93 -4.08 -14.08 6.04
CA ILE A 93 -4.83 -13.19 5.16
C ILE A 93 -4.34 -13.36 3.72
N LEU A 94 -3.03 -13.37 3.49
CA LEU A 94 -2.46 -13.59 2.16
C LEU A 94 -2.85 -14.96 1.58
N ASP A 95 -2.78 -16.02 2.40
CA ASP A 95 -3.17 -17.38 2.00
C ASP A 95 -4.65 -17.46 1.62
N LYS A 96 -5.53 -16.79 2.38
CA LYS A 96 -6.98 -16.71 2.08
C LYS A 96 -7.26 -16.08 0.71
N HIS A 97 -6.40 -15.15 0.28
CA HIS A 97 -6.49 -14.48 -1.02
C HIS A 97 -5.61 -15.15 -2.09
N GLU A 98 -5.06 -16.34 -1.80
CA GLU A 98 -4.18 -17.11 -2.70
C GLU A 98 -2.94 -16.32 -3.16
N ILE A 99 -2.49 -15.36 -2.35
CA ILE A 99 -1.34 -14.50 -2.66
C ILE A 99 -0.04 -15.17 -2.24
N LYS A 100 0.77 -15.52 -3.24
CA LYS A 100 2.14 -16.00 -3.01
C LYS A 100 3.08 -14.81 -2.79
N PHE A 101 3.61 -14.69 -1.57
CA PHE A 101 4.55 -13.64 -1.21
C PHE A 101 5.99 -14.17 -1.13
N THR A 102 6.93 -13.23 -1.10
CA THR A 102 8.39 -13.45 -1.06
C THR A 102 9.02 -12.77 0.16
N SER A 103 8.47 -11.63 0.58
CA SER A 103 8.89 -10.91 1.79
C SER A 103 7.72 -10.09 2.35
N ILE A 104 7.78 -9.82 3.65
CA ILE A 104 6.87 -8.91 4.37
C ILE A 104 7.76 -8.05 5.24
N ASP A 105 8.03 -6.83 4.79
CA ASP A 105 9.04 -5.96 5.39
C ASP A 105 8.37 -4.70 5.96
N PRO A 106 8.58 -4.36 7.25
CA PRO A 106 8.23 -3.04 7.74
C PRO A 106 9.25 -2.03 7.20
N VAL A 107 8.79 -1.04 6.45
CA VAL A 107 9.65 -0.03 5.82
C VAL A 107 9.10 1.37 6.02
N ARG A 108 9.92 2.36 5.74
CA ARG A 108 9.51 3.75 5.60
C ARG A 108 10.18 4.32 4.35
N PHE A 109 9.46 5.13 3.61
CA PHE A 109 9.99 5.78 2.42
C PHE A 109 10.26 7.24 2.71
N ALA A 110 11.23 7.80 1.99
CA ALA A 110 11.38 9.23 1.92
C ALA A 110 11.75 9.64 0.50
N TRP A 111 11.37 10.85 0.14
CA TRP A 111 11.67 11.45 -1.16
C TRP A 111 11.78 12.94 -1.00
N ASP A 112 12.38 13.57 -1.99
CA ASP A 112 12.45 15.01 -2.07
C ASP A 112 11.28 15.52 -2.91
N ASP A 113 10.54 16.49 -2.36
CA ASP A 113 9.44 17.16 -3.03
C ASP A 113 9.88 18.58 -3.42
N TYR A 114 9.49 19.01 -4.62
CA TYR A 114 9.88 20.30 -5.17
C TYR A 114 8.70 21.26 -5.10
N ASN A 115 8.83 22.27 -4.24
CA ASN A 115 7.79 23.28 -4.07
C ASN A 115 7.78 24.26 -5.25
N GLU A 116 6.65 24.95 -5.43
CA GLU A 116 6.47 25.96 -6.49
C GLU A 116 7.50 27.10 -6.41
N ASP A 117 8.02 27.40 -5.21
CA ASP A 117 9.04 28.41 -4.97
C ASP A 117 10.48 27.94 -5.29
N GLY A 118 10.64 26.69 -5.73
CA GLY A 118 11.92 26.08 -6.05
C GLY A 118 12.68 25.52 -4.85
N SER A 119 12.11 25.56 -3.64
CA SER A 119 12.66 24.89 -2.47
C SER A 119 12.43 23.37 -2.52
N GLU A 120 13.32 22.62 -1.88
CA GLU A 120 13.25 21.17 -1.77
C GLU A 120 12.90 20.79 -0.33
N THR A 121 11.84 20.00 -0.15
CA THR A 121 11.43 19.51 1.16
C THR A 121 11.56 18.00 1.22
N ARG A 122 12.24 17.49 2.23
CA ARG A 122 12.33 16.06 2.48
C ARG A 122 11.01 15.55 3.07
N VAL A 123 10.26 14.78 2.29
CA VAL A 123 9.03 14.13 2.73
C VAL A 123 9.34 12.73 3.22
N THR A 124 8.68 12.32 4.30
CA THR A 124 8.78 10.97 4.86
C THR A 124 7.39 10.35 4.92
N SER A 125 7.24 9.14 4.40
CA SER A 125 5.96 8.42 4.43
C SER A 125 5.60 7.97 5.85
N ARG A 126 4.33 7.58 6.03
CA ARG A 126 3.97 6.71 7.13
C ARG A 126 4.76 5.40 7.06
N PHE A 127 4.78 4.66 8.17
CA PHE A 127 5.31 3.31 8.13
C PHE A 127 4.49 2.47 7.14
N THR A 128 5.14 1.54 6.44
CA THR A 128 4.48 0.71 5.44
C THR A 128 4.84 -0.75 5.67
N ILE A 129 3.84 -1.63 5.72
CA ILE A 129 4.05 -3.07 5.53
C ILE A 129 4.20 -3.30 4.03
N TRP A 130 5.42 -3.58 3.60
CA TRP A 130 5.77 -3.72 2.19
C TRP A 130 5.92 -5.18 1.82
N ILE A 131 4.97 -5.68 1.05
CA ILE A 131 4.80 -7.10 0.74
C ILE A 131 5.35 -7.34 -0.66
N GLY A 132 6.39 -8.16 -0.75
CA GLY A 132 6.92 -8.64 -2.02
C GLY A 132 6.10 -9.81 -2.54
N VAL A 133 5.60 -9.75 -3.76
CA VAL A 133 4.94 -10.87 -4.46
C VAL A 133 5.72 -11.25 -5.72
N LEU A 134 5.53 -12.47 -6.22
CA LEU A 134 6.17 -12.85 -7.48
C LEU A 134 5.61 -11.99 -8.62
N PRO A 135 6.42 -11.69 -9.66
CA PRO A 135 5.92 -10.95 -10.82
C PRO A 135 4.68 -11.62 -11.40
N GLU A 136 3.67 -10.80 -11.70
CA GLU A 136 2.41 -11.23 -12.32
C GLU A 136 1.60 -12.29 -11.53
N SER A 137 1.99 -12.63 -10.28
CA SER A 137 1.28 -13.63 -9.48
C SER A 137 0.07 -13.11 -8.72
N THR A 138 -0.14 -11.80 -8.69
CA THR A 138 -1.14 -11.14 -7.86
C THR A 138 -1.78 -9.99 -8.61
N THR A 139 -3.12 -9.96 -8.61
CA THR A 139 -3.89 -8.87 -9.20
C THR A 139 -4.03 -7.70 -8.21
N THR A 140 -4.26 -6.50 -8.74
CA THR A 140 -4.56 -5.31 -7.91
C THR A 140 -5.80 -5.54 -7.03
N GLU A 141 -6.80 -6.27 -7.50
CA GLU A 141 -8.01 -6.63 -6.74
C GLU A 141 -7.70 -7.54 -5.54
N ALA A 142 -6.93 -8.61 -5.74
CA ALA A 142 -6.55 -9.49 -4.65
C ALA A 142 -5.71 -8.75 -3.59
N ALA A 143 -4.76 -7.92 -4.05
CA ALA A 143 -3.95 -7.07 -3.18
C ALA A 143 -4.79 -6.03 -2.43
N PHE A 144 -5.80 -5.43 -3.07
CA PHE A 144 -6.75 -4.52 -2.44
C PHE A 144 -7.49 -5.22 -1.30
N HIS A 145 -8.14 -6.36 -1.55
CA HIS A 145 -8.88 -7.06 -0.50
C HIS A 145 -7.99 -7.56 0.64
N ALA A 146 -6.80 -8.09 0.31
CA ALA A 146 -5.83 -8.49 1.32
C ALA A 146 -5.37 -7.28 2.17
N SER A 147 -5.17 -6.11 1.55
CA SER A 147 -4.81 -4.90 2.29
C SER A 147 -5.88 -4.47 3.29
N GLN A 148 -7.17 -4.60 2.94
CA GLN A 148 -8.26 -4.28 3.87
C GLN A 148 -8.24 -5.20 5.09
N GLY A 149 -8.07 -6.52 4.87
CA GLY A 149 -7.93 -7.48 5.96
C GLY A 149 -6.72 -7.19 6.86
N ILE A 150 -5.59 -6.77 6.28
CA ILE A 150 -4.38 -6.39 7.04
C ILE A 150 -4.63 -5.10 7.83
N LEU A 151 -5.27 -4.09 7.25
CA LEU A 151 -5.61 -2.85 7.95
C LEU A 151 -6.59 -3.11 9.11
N GLU A 152 -7.57 -3.99 8.93
CA GLU A 152 -8.47 -4.41 10.01
C GLU A 152 -7.73 -5.14 11.13
N LEU A 153 -6.82 -6.06 10.79
CA LEU A 153 -5.93 -6.72 11.76
C LEU A 153 -5.09 -5.70 12.55
N LEU A 154 -4.48 -4.73 11.88
CA LEU A 154 -3.68 -3.69 12.54
C LEU A 154 -4.53 -2.85 13.49
N LYS A 155 -5.75 -2.50 13.10
CA LYS A 155 -6.71 -1.78 13.95
C LYS A 155 -7.09 -2.57 15.21
N GLN A 156 -7.20 -3.90 15.14
CA GLN A 156 -7.46 -4.74 16.32
C GLN A 156 -6.35 -4.66 17.37
N HIS A 157 -5.13 -4.35 16.94
CA HIS A 157 -3.98 -4.08 17.81
C HIS A 157 -3.77 -2.58 18.08
N GLU A 158 -4.77 -1.76 17.76
CA GLU A 158 -4.76 -0.30 17.90
C GLU A 158 -3.57 0.33 17.14
N ILE A 159 -3.26 -0.17 15.94
CA ILE A 159 -2.26 0.40 15.04
C ILE A 159 -2.97 0.91 13.79
N ASP A 160 -2.94 2.22 13.56
CA ASP A 160 -3.63 2.89 12.45
C ASP A 160 -2.74 3.89 11.69
N ASP A 161 -1.49 4.07 12.14
CA ASP A 161 -0.47 4.95 11.57
C ASP A 161 0.40 4.26 10.51
N LEU A 162 -0.13 3.21 9.89
CA LEU A 162 0.53 2.38 8.88
C LEU A 162 -0.18 2.42 7.52
N ASP A 163 0.61 2.18 6.49
CA ASP A 163 0.17 1.82 5.15
C ASP A 163 0.51 0.36 4.83
N VAL A 164 -0.18 -0.20 3.83
CA VAL A 164 0.12 -1.51 3.23
C VAL A 164 0.38 -1.30 1.76
N ALA A 165 1.44 -1.92 1.23
CA ALA A 165 1.75 -1.86 -0.19
C ALA A 165 2.30 -3.20 -0.69
N PHE A 166 1.92 -3.54 -1.92
CA PHE A 166 2.35 -4.74 -2.62
C PHE A 166 3.28 -4.35 -3.77
N ARG A 167 4.39 -5.08 -3.90
CA ARG A 167 5.34 -4.89 -4.98
C ARG A 167 5.78 -6.20 -5.61
N GLU A 168 6.17 -6.15 -6.87
CA GLU A 168 6.86 -7.29 -7.47
C GLU A 168 8.25 -7.47 -6.84
N SER A 169 8.63 -8.72 -6.67
CA SER A 169 9.83 -9.15 -5.99
C SER A 169 10.29 -10.49 -6.55
N VAL A 170 11.56 -10.58 -6.89
CA VAL A 170 12.17 -11.84 -7.34
C VAL A 170 13.11 -12.30 -6.24
N VAL A 171 12.84 -13.48 -5.67
CA VAL A 171 13.81 -14.16 -4.81
C VAL A 171 14.91 -14.69 -5.71
N ARG A 172 16.08 -14.07 -5.66
CA ARG A 172 17.29 -14.69 -6.20
C ARG A 172 17.84 -15.59 -5.11
N GLN A 173 17.82 -16.91 -5.33
CA GLN A 173 18.68 -17.81 -4.57
C GLN A 173 20.13 -17.41 -4.87
N LEU A 174 20.89 -17.10 -3.82
CA LEU A 174 22.34 -16.91 -3.89
C LEU A 174 23.04 -18.27 -3.83
#